data_AF-A0A3M2DWH4-F1
#
_entry.id   AF-A0A3M2DWH4-F1
#
_cell.length_a   1.000
_cell.length_b   1.000
_cell.length_c   1.000
_cell.angle_alpha   90.00
_cell.angle_beta   90.00
_cell.angle_gamma   90.00
#
_symmetry.space_group_name_H-M   'P 1'
#
loop_
_entity.id
_entity.type
_entity.pdbx_description
1 polymer ?
#
loop_
_entity_poly.entity_id
_entity_poly.type
_entity_poly.pdbx_seq_one_letter_code
_entity_poly.pdbx_strand_id
1 'polypeptide(L)'
;MPLVAGAACQKKNGTARDDYEGVVRALDVAEPPAAAAAAPAAADVPGVDTSKLSAAEKARFAKLLDRLQSPCGKAHSLRKSLTDDPSCKRARFAARYVAMLVHETDDDLTVRDYYDARYRTDKRYTFDTSSAPHLGQPGAPIAIVEFLDYG
;
A
#
# COMPACT_ATOMS: atom_id res chain seq x y z
N MET A 1 1.17 47.08 6.23
CA MET A 1 1.16 45.63 6.01
C MET A 1 -0.21 45.10 6.39
N PRO A 2 -1.09 44.77 5.43
CA PRO A 2 -2.41 44.26 5.78
C PRO A 2 -2.34 42.74 6.02
N LEU A 3 -3.01 42.32 7.10
CA LEU A 3 -3.25 40.94 7.50
C LEU A 3 -4.06 40.19 6.44
N VAL A 4 -3.64 38.96 6.12
CA VAL A 4 -4.47 37.99 5.37
C VAL A 4 -5.41 37.29 6.35
N ALA A 5 -6.70 37.56 6.24
CA ALA A 5 -7.75 36.92 7.02
C ALA A 5 -8.07 35.53 6.43
N GLY A 6 -7.98 34.48 7.27
CA GLY A 6 -8.41 33.13 6.94
C GLY A 6 -9.93 33.05 6.81
N ALA A 7 -10.40 32.43 5.73
CA ALA A 7 -11.82 32.17 5.51
C ALA A 7 -12.30 31.05 6.45
N ALA A 8 -13.14 31.40 7.42
CA ALA A 8 -13.86 30.48 8.27
C ALA A 8 -14.98 29.76 7.50
N CYS A 9 -15.07 28.44 7.65
CA CYS A 9 -16.15 27.63 7.11
C CYS A 9 -17.52 28.13 7.63
N GLN A 10 -18.40 28.54 6.71
CA GLN A 10 -19.79 28.85 7.02
C GLN A 10 -20.64 27.58 6.99
N LYS A 11 -21.29 27.28 8.11
CA LYS A 11 -22.28 26.21 8.23
C LYS A 11 -23.56 26.60 7.49
N LYS A 12 -23.79 26.00 6.32
CA LYS A 12 -25.04 26.16 5.57
C LYS A 12 -26.02 25.08 6.00
N ASN A 13 -27.05 25.46 6.76
CA ASN A 13 -28.21 24.61 7.00
C ASN A 13 -28.94 24.39 5.67
N GLY A 14 -28.88 23.18 5.14
CA GLY A 14 -29.61 22.78 3.96
C GLY A 14 -29.69 21.27 3.90
N THR A 15 -30.90 20.74 3.87
CA THR A 15 -31.23 19.38 3.46
C THR A 15 -30.77 19.15 2.02
N ALA A 16 -29.48 18.87 1.81
CA ALA A 16 -28.95 18.41 0.55
C ALA A 16 -28.69 16.91 0.71
N ARG A 17 -29.45 16.09 -0.02
CA ARG A 17 -29.07 14.70 -0.24
C ARG A 17 -27.85 14.73 -1.15
N ASP A 18 -26.82 13.97 -0.78
CA ASP A 18 -25.61 13.80 -1.60
C ASP A 18 -26.02 13.39 -3.01
N ASP A 19 -25.79 14.27 -3.99
CA ASP A 19 -26.04 13.98 -5.38
C ASP A 19 -24.85 13.18 -5.92
N TYR A 20 -25.06 11.87 -6.00
CA TYR A 20 -24.06 10.91 -6.50
C TYR A 20 -23.50 11.32 -7.88
N GLU A 21 -24.30 12.03 -8.69
CA GLU A 21 -23.87 12.58 -9.98
C GLU A 21 -22.72 13.60 -9.87
N GLY A 22 -22.67 14.40 -8.80
CA GLY A 22 -21.57 15.34 -8.56
C GLY A 22 -20.26 14.62 -8.28
N VAL A 23 -20.34 13.50 -7.54
CA VAL A 23 -19.19 12.63 -7.25
C VAL A 23 -18.73 11.89 -8.51
N VAL A 24 -19.67 11.38 -9.30
CA VAL A 24 -19.36 10.68 -10.57
C VAL A 24 -18.70 11.62 -11.57
N ARG A 25 -19.21 12.85 -11.72
CA ARG A 25 -18.58 13.88 -12.57
C ARG A 25 -17.20 14.28 -12.08
N ALA A 26 -16.98 14.35 -10.76
CA ALA A 26 -15.66 14.65 -10.21
C ALA A 26 -14.65 13.52 -10.49
N LEU A 27 -15.09 12.27 -10.54
CA LEU A 27 -14.27 11.12 -10.93
C LEU A 27 -14.00 11.09 -12.45
N ASP A 28 -14.97 11.49 -13.28
CA ASP A 28 -14.81 11.55 -14.74
C ASP A 28 -13.90 12.70 -15.22
N VAL A 29 -13.78 13.76 -14.42
CA VAL A 29 -12.91 14.93 -14.70
C VAL A 29 -11.55 14.82 -13.99
N ALA A 30 -11.34 13.80 -13.15
CA ALA A 30 -10.04 13.55 -12.55
C ALA A 30 -9.06 13.11 -13.63
N GLU A 31 -8.15 14.01 -14.00
CA GLU A 31 -7.02 13.68 -14.86
C GLU A 31 -6.23 12.55 -14.18
N PRO A 32 -5.99 11.41 -14.88
CA PRO A 32 -5.26 10.31 -14.29
C PRO A 32 -3.92 10.85 -13.79
N PRO A 33 -3.47 10.48 -12.57
CA PRO A 33 -2.20 10.95 -12.07
C PRO A 33 -1.15 10.69 -13.15
N ALA A 34 -0.48 11.75 -13.59
CA ALA A 34 0.57 11.68 -14.60
C ALA A 34 1.42 10.47 -14.25
N ALA A 35 1.48 9.50 -15.17
CA ALA A 35 2.10 8.20 -14.94
C ALA A 35 3.41 8.44 -14.19
N ALA A 36 3.44 8.05 -12.92
CA ALA A 36 4.60 8.23 -12.06
C ALA A 36 5.81 7.78 -12.88
N ALA A 37 6.77 8.69 -13.04
CA ALA A 37 7.96 8.50 -13.84
C ALA A 37 8.41 7.05 -13.72
N ALA A 38 8.49 6.37 -14.87
CA ALA A 38 8.68 4.92 -14.99
C ALA A 38 9.52 4.40 -13.83
N ALA A 39 8.87 3.61 -12.95
CA ALA A 39 9.57 2.93 -11.87
C ALA A 39 10.87 2.36 -12.45
N PRO A 40 12.03 2.58 -11.79
CA PRO A 40 13.32 2.23 -12.36
C PRO A 40 13.21 0.82 -12.94
N ALA A 41 13.57 0.70 -14.21
CA ALA A 41 13.48 -0.54 -14.96
C ALA A 41 13.98 -1.66 -14.06
N ALA A 42 13.33 -2.82 -14.12
CA ALA A 42 13.62 -4.04 -13.37
C ALA A 42 15.09 -4.54 -13.44
N ALA A 43 15.98 -3.79 -14.07
CA ALA A 43 17.40 -4.00 -14.19
C ALA A 43 18.07 -3.92 -12.81
N ASP A 44 18.40 -5.11 -12.32
CA ASP A 44 19.45 -5.37 -11.34
C ASP A 44 19.10 -5.06 -9.89
N VAL A 45 18.23 -5.91 -9.36
CA VAL A 45 18.13 -6.12 -7.91
C VAL A 45 19.39 -6.87 -7.45
N PRO A 46 20.24 -6.26 -6.58
CA PRO A 46 21.53 -6.83 -6.24
C PRO A 46 21.42 -8.25 -5.65
N GLY A 47 22.06 -9.21 -6.31
CA GLY A 47 22.15 -10.59 -5.85
C GLY A 47 20.92 -11.47 -6.14
N VAL A 48 20.01 -11.04 -7.02
CA VAL A 48 18.90 -11.84 -7.54
C VAL A 48 19.14 -12.13 -9.02
N ASP A 49 19.23 -13.40 -9.37
CA ASP A 49 19.30 -13.82 -10.77
C ASP A 49 17.90 -13.75 -11.39
N THR A 50 17.73 -12.89 -12.39
CA THR A 50 16.49 -12.71 -13.15
C THR A 50 16.62 -13.17 -14.61
N SER A 51 17.70 -13.89 -14.95
CA SER A 51 17.98 -14.37 -16.31
C SER A 51 16.88 -15.26 -16.87
N LYS A 52 16.19 -16.01 -16.01
CA LYS A 52 15.07 -16.90 -16.36
C LYS A 52 13.74 -16.20 -16.60
N LEU A 53 13.64 -14.92 -16.23
CA LEU A 53 12.42 -14.13 -16.39
C LEU A 53 12.41 -13.45 -17.76
N SER A 54 11.28 -13.57 -18.46
CA SER A 54 10.93 -12.76 -19.62
C SER A 54 10.82 -11.28 -19.26
N ALA A 55 10.76 -10.40 -20.27
CA ALA A 55 10.60 -8.97 -20.05
C ALA A 55 9.30 -8.62 -19.28
N ALA A 56 8.22 -9.36 -19.55
CA ALA A 56 6.94 -9.19 -18.85
C ALA A 56 7.04 -9.62 -17.38
N GLU A 57 7.65 -10.79 -17.12
CA GLU A 57 7.90 -11.29 -15.76
C GLU A 57 8.82 -10.35 -14.98
N LYS A 58 9.86 -9.77 -15.60
CA LYS A 58 10.73 -8.78 -14.96
C LYS A 58 9.97 -7.53 -14.54
N ALA A 59 9.09 -7.01 -15.39
CA ALA A 59 8.25 -5.87 -15.06
C ALA A 59 7.28 -6.18 -13.91
N ARG A 60 6.70 -7.39 -13.91
CA ARG A 60 5.82 -7.87 -12.84
C ARG A 60 6.58 -8.06 -11.52
N PHE A 61 7.75 -8.70 -11.57
CA PHE A 61 8.66 -8.85 -10.45
C PHE A 61 9.01 -7.51 -9.80
N ALA A 62 9.38 -6.51 -10.61
CA ALA A 62 9.66 -5.17 -10.13
C ALA A 62 8.47 -4.56 -9.37
N LYS A 63 7.25 -4.66 -9.92
CA LYS A 63 6.02 -4.18 -9.25
C LYS A 63 5.76 -4.89 -7.93
N LEU A 64 6.02 -6.19 -7.85
CA LEU A 64 5.87 -6.97 -6.61
C LEU A 64 6.87 -6.53 -5.55
N LEU A 65 8.13 -6.26 -5.90
CA LEU A 65 9.11 -5.74 -4.95
C LEU A 65 8.71 -4.39 -4.34
N ASP A 66 8.02 -3.55 -5.10
CA ASP A 66 7.52 -2.26 -4.60
C ASP A 66 6.33 -2.40 -3.65
N ARG A 67 5.56 -3.50 -3.74
CA ARG A 67 4.30 -3.72 -3.01
C ARG A 67 4.41 -4.67 -1.82
N LEU A 68 5.30 -5.65 -1.90
CA LEU A 68 5.48 -6.64 -0.83
C LEU A 68 6.15 -5.97 0.38
N GLN A 69 5.71 -6.33 1.58
CA GLN A 69 6.26 -5.77 2.82
C GLN A 69 7.67 -6.30 3.10
N SER A 70 8.46 -5.52 3.86
CA SER A 70 9.77 -5.94 4.34
C SER A 70 9.71 -7.28 5.07
N PRO A 71 10.55 -8.26 4.72
CA PRO A 71 10.62 -9.55 5.41
C PRO A 71 11.31 -9.46 6.80
N CYS A 72 11.75 -8.27 7.18
CA CYS A 72 12.39 -7.98 8.46
C CYS A 72 11.46 -7.25 9.44
N GLY A 73 10.18 -7.09 9.10
CA GLY A 73 9.16 -6.51 9.99
C GLY A 73 9.20 -4.97 10.06
N LYS A 74 9.86 -4.31 9.12
CA LYS A 74 9.87 -2.84 9.01
C LYS A 74 8.74 -2.36 8.09
N ALA A 75 8.20 -1.18 8.38
CA ALA A 75 7.09 -0.58 7.62
C ALA A 75 7.57 0.04 6.28
N HIS A 76 8.14 -0.78 5.39
CA HIS A 76 8.50 -0.38 4.04
C HIS A 76 8.47 -1.55 3.06
N SER A 77 8.62 -1.27 1.76
CA SER A 77 8.59 -2.28 0.70
C SER A 77 9.83 -3.18 0.69
N LEU A 78 9.70 -4.38 0.15
CA LEU A 78 10.81 -5.30 -0.06
C LEU A 78 11.93 -4.66 -0.89
N ARG A 79 11.58 -3.85 -1.89
CA ARG A 79 12.58 -3.05 -2.65
C ARG A 79 13.38 -2.14 -1.72
N LYS A 80 12.73 -1.37 -0.85
CA LYS A 80 13.44 -0.50 0.10
C LYS A 80 14.32 -1.30 1.05
N SER A 81 13.90 -2.50 1.45
CA SER A 81 14.75 -3.40 2.24
C SER A 81 16.01 -3.88 1.51
N LEU A 82 15.97 -3.99 0.18
CA LEU A 82 17.10 -4.41 -0.64
C LEU A 82 18.09 -3.26 -0.90
N THR A 83 17.59 -2.05 -1.11
CA THR A 83 18.40 -0.89 -1.51
C THR A 83 18.94 -0.12 -0.32
N ASP A 84 18.10 0.13 0.69
CA ASP A 84 18.36 1.13 1.73
C ASP A 84 18.59 0.51 3.11
N ASP A 85 18.31 -0.79 3.28
CA ASP A 85 18.36 -1.47 4.57
C ASP A 85 19.38 -2.62 4.60
N PRO A 86 20.68 -2.32 4.77
CA PRO A 86 21.71 -3.35 4.85
C PRO A 86 21.54 -4.29 6.06
N SER A 87 20.75 -3.90 7.07
CA SER A 87 20.47 -4.75 8.23
C SER A 87 19.50 -5.90 7.90
N CYS A 88 18.70 -5.78 6.84
CA CYS A 88 17.73 -6.78 6.45
C CYS A 88 18.34 -7.91 5.61
N LYS A 89 19.07 -8.82 6.27
CA LYS A 89 19.70 -9.99 5.61
C LYS A 89 18.70 -10.89 4.86
N ARG A 90 17.42 -10.88 5.27
CA ARG A 90 16.34 -11.68 4.66
C ARG A 90 15.88 -11.13 3.31
N ALA A 91 16.11 -9.83 3.02
CA ALA A 91 15.60 -9.18 1.81
C ALA A 91 16.05 -9.89 0.52
N ARG A 92 17.33 -10.26 0.41
CA ARG A 92 17.87 -10.94 -0.77
C ARG A 92 17.23 -12.32 -0.99
N PHE A 93 17.02 -13.09 0.09
CA PHE A 93 16.36 -14.40 0.01
C PHE A 93 14.89 -14.27 -0.37
N ALA A 94 14.21 -13.26 0.17
CA ALA A 94 12.83 -12.96 -0.15
C ALA A 94 12.66 -12.57 -1.62
N ALA A 95 13.55 -11.73 -2.16
CA ALA A 95 13.51 -11.33 -3.56
C ALA A 95 13.80 -12.48 -4.53
N ARG A 96 14.73 -13.40 -4.20
CA ARG A 96 14.94 -14.64 -4.97
C ARG A 96 13.70 -15.53 -4.97
N TYR A 97 13.04 -15.63 -3.84
CA TYR A 97 11.81 -16.40 -3.72
C TYR A 97 10.68 -15.81 -4.57
N VAL A 98 10.51 -14.49 -4.57
CA VAL A 98 9.54 -13.80 -5.43
C VAL A 98 9.88 -14.00 -6.91
N ALA A 99 11.15 -13.92 -7.32
CA ALA A 99 11.56 -14.18 -8.69
C ALA A 99 11.20 -15.61 -9.14
N MET A 100 11.40 -16.60 -8.26
CA MET A 100 10.99 -17.99 -8.51
C MET A 100 9.46 -18.10 -8.66
N LEU A 101 8.69 -17.53 -7.73
CA LEU A 101 7.22 -17.59 -7.78
C LEU A 101 6.65 -16.90 -9.02
N VAL A 102 7.23 -15.77 -9.44
CA VAL A 102 6.82 -15.06 -10.66
C VAL A 102 7.02 -15.91 -11.91
N HIS A 103 8.04 -16.78 -11.90
CA HIS A 103 8.30 -17.72 -13.00
C HIS A 103 7.36 -18.94 -12.99
N GLU A 104 6.86 -19.33 -11.82
CA GLU A 104 6.03 -20.52 -11.64
C GLU A 104 4.53 -20.26 -11.78
N THR A 105 4.06 -19.02 -11.54
CA THR A 105 2.64 -18.66 -11.62
C THR A 105 2.46 -17.23 -12.11
N ASP A 106 1.44 -17.02 -12.95
CA ASP A 106 1.04 -15.69 -13.43
C ASP A 106 0.13 -14.91 -12.44
N ASP A 107 -0.32 -15.55 -11.35
CA ASP A 107 -1.25 -14.92 -10.40
C ASP A 107 -0.51 -14.19 -9.25
N ASP A 108 -0.72 -12.87 -9.14
CA ASP A 108 -0.14 -12.02 -8.10
C ASP A 108 -0.67 -12.33 -6.69
N LEU A 109 -1.92 -12.78 -6.58
CA LEU A 109 -2.50 -13.12 -5.27
C LEU A 109 -1.81 -14.35 -4.70
N THR A 110 -1.66 -15.39 -5.52
CA THR A 110 -0.89 -16.59 -5.15
C THR A 110 0.55 -16.26 -4.75
N VAL A 111 1.25 -15.39 -5.50
CA VAL A 111 2.61 -14.95 -5.12
C VAL A 111 2.61 -14.26 -3.75
N ARG A 112 1.62 -13.39 -3.51
CA ARG A 112 1.48 -12.66 -2.25
C ARG A 112 1.19 -13.60 -1.09
N ASP A 113 0.31 -14.57 -1.25
CA ASP A 113 -0.06 -15.52 -0.21
C ASP A 113 1.14 -16.39 0.17
N TYR A 114 1.88 -16.90 -0.80
CA TYR A 114 3.12 -17.65 -0.54
C TYR A 114 4.20 -16.78 0.12
N TYR A 115 4.33 -15.53 -0.31
CA TYR A 115 5.25 -14.59 0.31
C TYR A 115 4.88 -14.32 1.77
N ASP A 116 3.61 -14.01 2.04
CA ASP A 116 3.11 -13.68 3.38
C ASP A 116 3.22 -14.90 4.30
N ALA A 117 2.85 -16.10 3.84
CA ALA A 117 3.01 -17.33 4.61
C ALA A 117 4.47 -17.58 5.07
N ARG A 118 5.45 -17.08 4.32
CA ARG A 118 6.87 -17.27 4.62
C ARG A 118 7.52 -16.13 5.41
N TYR A 119 7.10 -14.89 5.15
CA TYR A 119 7.82 -13.70 5.63
C TYR A 119 6.97 -12.74 6.46
N ARG A 120 5.64 -12.85 6.40
CA ARG A 120 4.78 -12.00 7.21
C ARG A 120 4.97 -12.37 8.68
N THR A 121 5.24 -11.34 9.47
CA THR A 121 5.29 -11.49 10.92
C THR A 121 3.93 -11.06 11.44
N ASP A 122 3.08 -12.02 11.78
CA ASP A 122 1.74 -11.74 12.31
C ASP A 122 1.84 -11.25 13.77
N LYS A 123 2.26 -9.99 13.93
CA LYS A 123 2.10 -9.29 15.20
C LYS A 123 0.67 -8.76 15.26
N ARG A 124 -0.16 -9.41 16.07
CA ARG A 124 -1.48 -8.93 16.43
C ARG A 124 -1.33 -7.86 17.50
N TYR A 125 -1.94 -6.71 17.27
CA TYR A 125 -2.01 -5.63 18.24
C TYR A 125 -3.46 -5.51 18.71
N THR A 126 -3.63 -5.40 20.03
CA THR A 126 -4.92 -5.09 20.63
C THR A 126 -4.94 -3.60 20.92
N PHE A 127 -5.95 -2.91 20.40
CA PHE A 127 -6.17 -1.49 20.66
C PHE A 127 -7.38 -1.35 21.58
N ASP A 128 -7.23 -0.55 22.64
CA ASP A 128 -8.37 -0.16 23.46
C ASP A 128 -9.11 0.98 22.78
N THR A 129 -10.33 0.69 22.32
CA THR A 129 -11.21 1.66 21.64
C THR A 129 -12.24 2.27 22.59
N SER A 130 -12.21 1.96 23.89
CA SER A 130 -13.22 2.40 24.87
C SER A 130 -13.32 3.91 25.01
N SER A 131 -12.21 4.63 24.79
CA SER A 131 -12.13 6.09 24.83
C SER A 131 -12.24 6.77 23.46
N ALA A 132 -12.33 5.99 22.37
CA ALA A 132 -12.42 6.53 21.03
C ALA A 132 -13.83 7.12 20.77
N PRO A 133 -13.91 8.28 20.08
CA PRO A 133 -15.18 8.77 19.56
C PRO A 133 -15.82 7.71 18.66
N HIS A 134 -17.10 7.42 18.87
CA HIS A 134 -17.83 6.42 18.10
C HIS A 134 -19.23 6.92 17.75
N LEU A 135 -19.79 6.34 16.69
CA LEU A 135 -21.17 6.53 16.26
C LEU A 135 -21.88 5.18 16.27
N GLY A 136 -23.15 5.18 16.67
CA GLY A 136 -23.98 3.97 16.71
C GLY A 136 -24.12 3.35 18.09
N GLN A 137 -24.70 2.16 18.14
CA GLN A 137 -25.00 1.45 19.39
C GLN A 137 -23.74 0.72 19.91
N PRO A 138 -23.35 0.89 21.19
CA PRO A 138 -22.14 0.27 21.76
C PRO A 138 -22.08 -1.26 21.73
N GLY A 139 -23.23 -1.93 21.58
CA GLY A 139 -23.35 -3.39 21.58
C GLY A 139 -23.67 -4.01 20.22
N ALA A 140 -23.44 -3.30 19.12
CA ALA A 140 -23.67 -3.84 17.78
C ALA A 140 -22.81 -5.10 17.53
N PRO A 141 -23.34 -6.12 16.81
CA PRO A 141 -22.60 -7.36 16.55
C PRO A 141 -21.36 -7.16 15.67
N ILE A 142 -21.31 -6.07 14.91
CA ILE A 142 -20.17 -5.68 14.06
C ILE A 142 -19.80 -4.24 14.42
N ALA A 143 -18.54 -4.04 14.81
CA ALA A 143 -17.94 -2.72 14.99
C ALA A 143 -16.94 -2.46 13.85
N ILE A 144 -17.08 -1.32 13.18
CA ILE A 144 -16.11 -0.85 12.17
C ILE A 144 -15.22 0.18 12.87
N VAL A 145 -13.91 -0.03 12.83
CA VAL A 145 -12.92 0.87 13.42
C VAL A 145 -12.14 1.53 12.28
N GLU A 146 -12.18 2.85 12.20
CA GLU A 146 -11.37 3.63 11.27
C GLU A 146 -10.05 4.03 11.93
N PHE A 147 -8.93 3.73 11.27
CA PHE A 147 -7.60 4.12 11.71
C PHE A 147 -7.08 5.24 10.80
N LEU A 148 -6.71 6.37 11.40
CA LEU A 148 -6.13 7.52 10.71
C LEU A 148 -4.67 7.63 11.15
N ASP A 149 -3.75 7.37 10.23
CA ASP A 149 -2.32 7.58 10.43
C ASP A 149 -1.90 8.82 9.65
N TYR A 150 -1.76 9.95 10.36
CA TYR A 150 -1.20 11.17 9.80
C TYR A 150 0.33 11.05 9.81
N GLY A 151 0.86 10.27 8.86
CA GLY A 151 2.30 10.02 8.70
C GLY A 151 3.14 11.28 8.54
#